data_AF-A0A4J1YI51-F1
#
_entry.id   AF-A0A4J1YI51-F1
#
_cell.length_a   1.000
_cell.length_b   1.000
_cell.length_c   1.000
_cell.angle_alpha   90.00
_cell.angle_beta   90.00
_cell.angle_gamma   90.00
#
_symmetry.space_group_name_H-M   'P 1'
#
loop_
_entity.id
_entity.type
_entity.pdbx_description
1 polymer ?
#
loop_
_entity_poly.entity_id
_entity_poly.type
_entity_poly.pdbx_seq_one_letter_code
_entity_poly.pdbx_strand_id
1 'polypeptide(L)'
;MKLSYEDKVQIYELRKQGQSFKQLSKRFGVDVSGLKYMVKLIDRYGIEFVKKGKNRYYSPDLKQEMINKVLHEGWTKDRVSLEYGLPSRTILLNWLAQYRKNGYTIVEKTRGRVPESGECHPKKVKRTPIEGGKRERRKTEIVQELMTEFSLALLLKAIKLARSTYYYHLKQLDKPDKNQELKTEIQSIFIEHKGNYAYRRIYLELRNRGYLVNHKRV
;
A
#
# COMPACT_ATOMS: atom_id res chain seq x y z
N MET A 1 10.31 20.54 5.33
CA MET A 1 11.71 20.07 5.25
C MET A 1 11.99 19.14 6.44
N LYS A 2 12.88 18.15 6.32
CA LYS A 2 13.19 17.20 7.42
C LYS A 2 14.53 17.58 8.05
N LEU A 3 14.52 17.95 9.33
CA LEU A 3 15.72 18.31 10.10
C LEU A 3 16.72 17.13 10.16
N SER A 4 17.98 17.41 9.83
CA SER A 4 19.13 16.54 10.08
C SER A 4 19.38 16.37 11.59
N TYR A 5 20.25 15.44 11.98
CA TYR A 5 20.68 15.34 13.37
C TYR A 5 21.47 16.59 13.79
N GLU A 6 22.41 17.00 12.94
CA GLU A 6 23.25 18.20 13.14
C GLU A 6 22.40 19.46 13.31
N ASP A 7 21.39 19.66 12.45
CA ASP A 7 20.46 20.80 12.57
C ASP A 7 19.80 20.85 13.95
N LYS A 8 19.42 19.70 14.52
CA LYS A 8 18.72 19.66 15.82
C LYS A 8 19.67 19.92 16.98
N VAL A 9 20.91 19.45 16.89
CA VAL A 9 21.97 19.77 17.86
C VAL A 9 22.23 21.28 17.84
N GLN A 10 22.42 21.84 16.64
CA GLN A 10 22.66 23.27 16.46
C GLN A 10 21.49 24.12 16.98
N ILE A 11 20.25 23.73 16.70
CA ILE A 11 19.06 24.42 17.23
C ILE A 11 19.04 24.41 18.77
N TYR A 12 19.44 23.31 19.39
CA TYR A 12 19.47 23.20 20.85
C TYR A 12 20.57 24.07 21.49
N GLU A 13 21.76 24.09 20.90
CA GLU A 13 22.87 24.96 21.34
C GLU A 13 22.50 26.45 21.21
N LEU A 14 21.97 26.86 20.05
CA LEU A 14 21.48 28.22 19.83
C LEU A 14 20.36 28.60 20.80
N ARG A 15 19.54 27.61 21.21
CA ARG A 15 18.51 27.83 22.24
C ARG A 15 19.12 28.06 23.62
N LYS A 16 20.21 27.37 23.99
CA LYS A 16 20.97 27.61 25.24
C LYS A 16 21.65 28.98 25.22
N GLN A 17 22.06 29.46 24.05
CA GLN A 17 22.57 30.83 23.84
C GLN A 17 21.48 31.92 23.88
N GLY A 18 20.22 31.56 24.16
CA GLY A 18 19.13 32.53 24.35
C GLY A 18 18.36 32.92 23.09
N GLN A 19 18.61 32.30 21.92
CA GLN A 19 17.84 32.60 20.72
C GLN A 19 16.36 32.22 20.87
N SER A 20 15.48 33.03 20.28
CA SER A 20 14.03 32.78 20.33
C SER A 20 13.62 31.67 19.36
N PHE A 21 12.58 30.90 19.73
CA PHE A 21 12.02 29.88 18.84
C PHE A 21 11.52 30.43 17.51
N LYS A 22 11.10 31.71 17.45
CA LYS A 22 10.62 32.36 16.23
C LYS A 22 11.77 32.63 15.25
N GLN A 23 12.93 33.05 15.76
CA GLN A 23 14.15 33.22 14.95
C GLN A 23 14.65 31.87 14.41
N LEU A 24 14.70 30.85 15.27
CA LEU A 24 15.08 29.50 14.88
C LEU A 24 14.12 28.91 13.84
N SER A 25 12.82 29.09 14.03
CA SER A 25 11.78 28.68 13.06
C SER A 25 12.00 29.31 11.69
N LYS A 26 12.25 30.63 11.63
CA LYS A 26 12.51 31.34 10.37
C LYS A 26 13.81 30.89 9.70
N ARG A 27 14.87 30.63 10.48
CA ARG A 27 16.18 30.21 9.98
C ARG A 27 16.16 28.80 9.40
N PHE A 28 15.55 27.85 10.09
CA PHE A 28 15.54 26.43 9.71
C PHE A 28 14.30 26.02 8.92
N GLY A 29 13.29 26.90 8.76
CA GLY A 29 12.05 26.61 8.05
C GLY A 29 11.19 25.55 8.72
N VAL A 30 11.13 25.55 10.06
CA VAL A 30 10.43 24.54 10.87
C VAL A 30 9.39 25.19 11.78
N ASP A 31 8.28 24.50 12.03
CA ASP A 31 7.24 24.97 12.96
C ASP A 31 7.76 25.14 14.40
N VAL A 32 7.36 26.26 15.02
CA VAL A 32 7.74 26.64 16.39
C VAL A 32 7.32 25.58 17.42
N SER A 33 6.16 24.96 17.25
CA SER A 33 5.66 23.96 18.20
C SER A 33 6.51 22.69 18.15
N GLY A 34 6.92 22.28 16.95
CA GLY A 34 7.86 21.18 16.75
C GLY A 34 9.18 21.43 17.46
N LEU A 35 9.74 22.65 17.35
CA LEU A 35 10.96 23.04 18.04
C LEU A 35 10.80 23.04 19.57
N LYS A 36 9.70 23.60 20.09
CA LYS A 36 9.41 23.59 21.53
C LYS A 36 9.35 22.16 22.08
N TYR A 37 8.67 21.26 21.38
CA TYR A 37 8.54 19.86 21.80
C TYR A 37 9.89 19.14 21.75
N MET A 38 10.67 19.35 20.69
CA MET A 38 12.01 18.79 20.56
C MET A 38 12.94 19.22 21.70
N VAL A 39 12.96 20.51 22.04
CA VAL A 39 13.79 21.01 23.16
C VAL A 39 13.37 20.37 24.49
N LYS A 40 12.06 20.26 24.77
CA LYS A 40 11.56 19.58 25.98
C LYS A 40 12.02 18.12 26.08
N LEU A 41 12.09 17.41 24.95
CA LEU A 41 12.59 16.04 24.93
C LEU A 41 14.09 15.98 25.23
N ILE A 42 14.88 16.88 24.64
CA ILE A 42 16.32 16.96 24.88
C ILE A 42 16.61 17.31 26.35
N ASP A 43 15.88 18.27 26.92
CA ASP A 43 16.06 18.68 28.32
C ASP A 43 15.79 17.51 29.30
N ARG A 44 14.94 16.55 28.94
CA ARG A 44 14.57 15.41 29.80
C ARG A 44 15.44 14.16 29.58
N TYR A 45 15.67 13.77 28.32
CA TYR A 45 16.32 12.51 27.97
C TYR A 45 17.74 12.69 27.39
N GLY A 46 18.19 13.93 27.24
CA GLY A 46 19.47 14.24 26.63
C GLY A 46 19.42 14.26 25.09
N ILE A 47 20.57 14.63 24.50
CA ILE A 47 20.68 14.94 23.08
C ILE A 47 20.64 13.69 22.18
N GLU A 48 21.07 12.53 22.70
CA GLU A 48 21.06 11.25 21.99
C GLU A 48 19.64 10.80 21.60
N PHE A 49 18.63 11.20 22.37
CA PHE A 49 17.24 10.85 22.10
C PHE A 49 16.77 11.33 20.72
N VAL A 50 17.35 12.43 20.23
CA VAL A 50 16.98 13.09 18.98
C VAL A 50 17.66 12.47 17.75
N LYS A 51 18.63 11.57 17.98
CA LYS A 51 19.31 10.80 16.95
C LYS A 51 18.31 9.97 16.14
N LYS A 52 18.47 10.00 14.82
CA LYS A 52 17.58 9.31 13.89
C LYS A 52 17.85 7.80 13.95
N GLY A 53 16.98 7.06 14.63
CA GLY A 53 17.01 5.59 14.67
C GLY A 53 16.19 4.91 13.57
N LYS A 54 16.13 3.58 13.63
CA LYS A 54 15.16 2.77 12.87
C LYS A 54 13.72 3.13 13.30
N ASN A 55 12.73 2.77 12.48
CA ASN A 55 11.32 2.94 12.84
C ASN A 55 11.04 2.26 14.18
N ARG A 56 10.56 3.02 15.16
CA ARG A 56 10.20 2.49 16.48
C ARG A 56 8.96 1.62 16.35
N TYR A 57 9.07 0.38 16.79
CA TYR A 57 7.92 -0.49 16.98
C TYR A 57 7.31 -0.20 18.34
N TYR A 58 5.98 -0.13 18.39
CA TYR A 58 5.22 0.06 19.61
C TYR A 58 4.26 -1.12 19.73
N SER A 59 4.44 -1.93 20.78
CA SER A 59 3.55 -3.04 21.11
C SER A 59 2.10 -2.56 21.25
N PRO A 60 1.08 -3.37 20.88
CA PRO A 60 -0.31 -3.10 21.20
C PRO A 60 -0.55 -2.76 22.67
N ASP A 61 0.08 -3.52 23.57
CA ASP A 61 -0.11 -3.35 25.02
C ASP A 61 0.36 -1.96 25.45
N LEU A 62 1.52 -1.54 24.96
CA LEU A 62 2.07 -0.21 25.22
C LEU A 62 1.17 0.89 24.64
N LYS A 63 0.63 0.70 23.43
CA LYS A 63 -0.33 1.66 22.86
C LYS A 63 -1.58 1.75 23.72
N GLN A 64 -2.08 0.62 24.21
CA GLN A 64 -3.27 0.55 25.05
C GLN A 64 -3.06 1.24 26.38
N GLU A 65 -1.93 0.97 27.03
CA GLU A 65 -1.54 1.62 28.29
C GLU A 65 -1.56 3.14 28.14
N MET A 66 -0.87 3.66 27.10
CA MET A 66 -0.82 5.11 26.86
C MET A 66 -2.19 5.71 26.57
N ILE A 67 -3.07 5.00 25.85
CA ILE A 67 -4.44 5.44 25.58
C ILE A 67 -5.26 5.47 26.86
N ASN A 68 -5.15 4.44 27.70
CA ASN A 68 -5.87 4.32 28.96
C ASN A 68 -5.48 5.44 29.93
N LYS A 69 -4.19 5.81 30.01
CA LYS A 69 -3.76 6.96 30.82
C LYS A 69 -4.39 8.28 30.38
N VAL A 70 -4.60 8.46 29.08
CA VAL A 70 -5.29 9.66 28.57
C VAL A 70 -6.79 9.62 28.85
N LEU A 71 -7.43 8.46 28.72
CA LEU A 71 -8.89 8.34 28.83
C LEU A 71 -9.40 8.22 30.28
N HIS A 72 -8.69 7.48 31.12
CA HIS A 72 -9.13 7.15 32.49
C HIS A 72 -8.40 7.97 33.55
N GLU A 73 -7.09 8.18 33.42
CA GLU A 73 -6.31 8.94 34.40
C GLU A 73 -6.36 10.46 34.17
N GLY A 74 -6.96 10.92 33.08
CA GLY A 74 -7.09 12.35 32.75
C GLY A 74 -5.77 13.02 32.33
N TRP A 75 -4.75 12.25 31.97
CA TRP A 75 -3.46 12.82 31.59
C TRP A 75 -3.55 13.55 30.25
N THR A 76 -2.82 14.67 30.15
CA THR A 76 -2.71 15.37 28.87
C THR A 76 -1.89 14.54 27.88
N LYS A 77 -2.24 14.64 26.60
CA LYS A 77 -1.58 13.91 25.52
C LYS A 77 -0.11 14.28 25.41
N ASP A 78 0.20 15.55 25.68
CA ASP A 78 1.58 16.07 25.72
C ASP A 78 2.36 15.48 26.90
N ARG A 79 1.74 15.35 28.09
CA ARG A 79 2.38 14.71 29.25
C ARG A 79 2.70 13.24 28.96
N VAL A 80 1.73 12.48 28.45
CA VAL A 80 1.93 11.07 28.09
C VAL A 80 2.98 10.94 26.98
N SER A 81 2.97 11.80 25.97
CA SER A 81 3.98 11.76 24.90
C SER A 81 5.39 12.05 25.42
N LEU A 82 5.52 12.97 26.38
CA LEU A 82 6.81 13.28 27.00
C LEU A 82 7.28 12.18 27.94
N GLU A 83 6.42 11.61 28.79
CA GLU A 83 6.78 10.55 29.76
C GLU A 83 7.24 9.25 29.09
N TYR A 84 6.60 8.88 27.98
CA TYR A 84 6.94 7.68 27.22
C TYR A 84 7.99 7.92 26.14
N GLY A 85 8.53 9.15 26.02
CA GLY A 85 9.50 9.50 24.99
C GLY A 85 8.97 9.20 23.58
N LEU A 86 7.80 9.74 23.22
CA LEU A 86 7.36 9.72 21.83
C LEU A 86 8.12 10.77 21.02
N PRO A 87 8.68 10.41 19.85
CA PRO A 87 9.40 11.36 19.00
C PRO A 87 8.56 12.55 18.51
N SER A 88 7.23 12.39 18.47
CA SER A 88 6.29 13.45 18.11
C SER A 88 5.00 13.31 18.91
N ARG A 89 4.49 14.44 19.41
CA ARG A 89 3.15 14.54 20.02
C ARG A 89 2.02 14.06 19.10
N THR A 90 2.24 14.08 17.78
CA THR A 90 1.23 13.65 16.79
C THR A 90 1.01 12.14 16.76
N ILE A 91 1.96 11.34 17.27
CA ILE A 91 1.84 9.87 17.25
C ILE A 91 0.66 9.42 18.11
N LEU A 92 0.60 9.90 19.35
CA LEU A 92 -0.49 9.58 20.28
C LEU A 92 -1.83 10.14 19.80
N LEU A 93 -1.83 11.33 19.19
CA LEU A 93 -3.02 11.92 18.57
C LEU A 93 -3.59 11.01 17.46
N ASN A 94 -2.72 10.50 16.59
CA ASN A 94 -3.12 9.61 15.51
C ASN A 94 -3.63 8.26 16.04
N TRP A 95 -3.02 7.71 17.10
CA TRP A 95 -3.52 6.49 17.73
C TRP A 95 -4.88 6.68 18.37
N LEU A 96 -5.12 7.77 19.10
CA LEU A 96 -6.44 8.07 19.66
C LEU A 96 -7.50 8.24 18.58
N ALA A 97 -7.17 8.88 17.46
CA ALA A 97 -8.08 9.02 16.33
C ALA A 97 -8.43 7.66 15.70
N GLN A 98 -7.44 6.78 15.52
CA GLN A 98 -7.65 5.43 15.02
C GLN A 98 -8.46 4.57 16.00
N TYR A 99 -8.16 4.69 17.30
CA TYR A 99 -8.84 3.96 18.36
C TYR A 99 -10.33 4.31 18.42
N ARG A 100 -10.68 5.60 18.30
CA ARG A 100 -12.07 6.06 18.17
C ARG A 100 -12.73 5.54 16.89
N LYS A 101 -11.99 5.57 15.76
CA LYS A 101 -12.50 5.11 14.47
C LYS A 101 -12.80 3.61 14.42
N ASN A 102 -12.02 2.80 15.15
CA ASN A 102 -12.13 1.35 15.17
C ASN A 102 -13.02 0.83 16.32
N GLY A 103 -13.80 1.68 16.97
CA GLY A 103 -14.70 1.25 18.06
C GLY A 103 -13.96 0.73 19.29
N TYR A 104 -12.88 1.38 19.71
CA TYR A 104 -12.11 1.02 20.92
C TYR A 104 -11.33 -0.31 20.81
N THR A 105 -11.10 -0.80 19.59
CA THR A 105 -10.22 -1.96 19.31
C THR A 105 -8.89 -1.52 18.69
N ILE A 106 -7.77 -2.03 19.23
CA ILE A 106 -6.44 -1.81 18.65
C ILE A 106 -6.26 -2.79 17.49
N VAL A 107 -6.47 -2.31 16.28
CA VAL A 107 -6.28 -3.11 15.06
C VAL A 107 -4.79 -3.17 14.73
N GLU A 108 -4.18 -4.34 14.94
CA GLU A 108 -2.87 -4.65 14.37
C GLU A 108 -3.02 -4.92 12.87
N LYS A 109 -2.53 -3.98 12.05
CA LYS A 109 -2.37 -4.25 10.62
C LYS A 109 -1.10 -5.07 10.43
N THR A 110 -1.24 -6.36 10.18
CA THR A 110 -0.13 -7.19 9.68
C THR A 110 0.43 -6.53 8.42
N ARG A 111 1.74 -6.35 8.38
CA ARG A 111 2.40 -5.64 7.27
C ARG A 111 2.47 -6.56 6.06
N GLY A 112 1.46 -6.50 5.19
CA GLY A 112 1.37 -7.32 3.99
C GLY A 112 -0.07 -7.42 3.48
N ARG A 113 -0.24 -7.88 2.24
CA ARG A 113 -1.56 -8.26 1.73
C ARG A 113 -1.89 -9.62 2.34
N VAL A 114 -2.93 -9.70 3.16
CA VAL A 114 -3.51 -11.00 3.54
C VAL A 114 -3.97 -11.66 2.23
N PRO A 115 -3.55 -12.91 1.92
CA PRO A 115 -4.09 -13.63 0.79
C PRO A 115 -5.60 -13.76 1.02
N GLU A 116 -6.39 -13.14 0.13
CA GLU A 116 -7.82 -13.33 0.10
C GLU A 116 -8.01 -14.76 -0.44
N SER A 117 -8.23 -15.71 0.47
CA SER A 117 -8.08 -17.17 0.28
C SER A 117 -6.64 -17.64 0.07
N GLY A 118 -6.30 -18.84 0.55
CA GLY A 118 -4.97 -19.47 0.48
C GLY A 118 -4.48 -19.80 -0.94
N GLU A 119 -5.02 -19.15 -1.98
CA GLU A 119 -4.65 -19.32 -3.36
C GLU A 119 -3.79 -18.13 -3.83
N CYS A 120 -2.48 -18.34 -3.87
CA CYS A 120 -1.59 -17.45 -4.60
C CYS A 120 -1.93 -17.58 -6.09
N HIS A 121 -2.41 -16.51 -6.74
CA HIS A 121 -2.66 -16.50 -8.18
C HIS A 121 -1.61 -15.64 -8.91
N PRO A 122 -1.11 -16.06 -10.09
CA PRO A 122 -0.21 -15.23 -10.88
C PRO A 122 -0.96 -13.96 -11.31
N LYS A 123 -0.34 -12.80 -11.08
CA LYS A 123 -0.91 -11.45 -11.36
C LYS A 123 -1.39 -11.27 -12.81
N LYS A 124 -0.94 -12.13 -13.74
CA LYS A 124 -1.27 -12.11 -15.17
C LYS A 124 -2.22 -13.21 -15.63
N VAL A 125 -2.55 -14.18 -14.79
CA VAL A 125 -3.40 -15.33 -15.16
C VAL A 125 -4.87 -15.11 -14.77
N LYS A 126 -5.16 -14.43 -13.65
CA LYS A 126 -6.53 -14.06 -13.24
C LYS A 126 -6.67 -12.60 -12.81
N ARG A 127 -6.11 -11.63 -13.55
CA ARG A 127 -6.93 -10.41 -13.66
C ARG A 127 -8.16 -10.87 -14.42
N THR A 128 -9.37 -10.73 -13.88
CA THR A 128 -10.55 -10.56 -14.72
C THR A 128 -10.31 -9.22 -15.43
N PRO A 129 -9.80 -9.20 -16.68
CA PRO A 129 -9.38 -7.96 -17.26
C PRO A 129 -10.64 -7.36 -17.84
N ILE A 130 -11.30 -6.52 -17.05
CA ILE A 130 -12.11 -5.42 -17.58
C ILE A 130 -11.12 -4.36 -18.07
N GLU A 131 -10.19 -4.76 -18.95
CA GLU A 131 -9.20 -3.88 -19.58
C GLU A 131 -9.48 -3.92 -21.09
N GLY A 132 -10.19 -2.87 -21.54
CA GLY A 132 -10.15 -2.20 -22.85
C GLY A 132 -10.42 -2.95 -24.15
N GLY A 133 -10.05 -4.23 -24.29
CA GLY A 133 -10.24 -5.01 -25.52
C GLY A 133 -10.80 -6.42 -25.30
N LYS A 134 -10.89 -6.86 -24.03
CA LYS A 134 -11.57 -8.11 -23.64
C LYS A 134 -13.04 -7.91 -23.26
N ARG A 135 -13.49 -6.67 -23.07
CA ARG A 135 -14.87 -6.36 -22.69
C ARG A 135 -15.81 -6.64 -23.85
N GLU A 136 -15.46 -6.20 -25.05
CA GLU A 136 -16.22 -6.37 -26.27
C GLU A 136 -16.22 -7.84 -26.72
N ARG A 137 -15.10 -8.56 -26.56
CA ARG A 137 -15.04 -10.03 -26.79
C ARG A 137 -15.95 -10.82 -25.86
N ARG A 138 -15.96 -10.51 -24.55
CA ARG A 138 -16.91 -11.15 -23.61
C ARG A 138 -18.34 -10.80 -23.92
N LYS A 139 -18.62 -9.55 -24.30
CA LYS A 139 -19.94 -9.14 -24.77
C LYS A 139 -20.35 -9.95 -26.01
N THR A 140 -19.44 -10.26 -26.94
CA THR A 140 -19.76 -11.11 -28.09
C THR A 140 -20.00 -12.57 -27.71
N GLU A 141 -19.25 -13.11 -26.75
CA GLU A 141 -19.48 -14.47 -26.21
C GLU A 141 -20.89 -14.56 -25.58
N ILE A 142 -21.24 -13.60 -24.70
CA ILE A 142 -22.58 -13.53 -24.08
C ILE A 142 -23.69 -13.39 -25.14
N VAL A 143 -23.47 -12.56 -26.17
CA VAL A 143 -24.44 -12.43 -27.27
C VAL A 143 -24.57 -13.74 -28.04
N GLN A 144 -23.49 -14.47 -28.28
CA GLN A 144 -23.51 -15.77 -28.98
C GLN A 144 -24.24 -16.84 -28.17
N GLU A 145 -24.07 -16.87 -26.85
CA GLU A 145 -24.80 -17.77 -25.94
C GLU A 145 -26.31 -17.46 -25.91
N LEU A 146 -26.68 -16.17 -25.87
CA LEU A 146 -28.08 -15.73 -25.78
C LEU A 146 -28.80 -15.66 -27.14
N MET A 147 -28.08 -15.85 -28.25
CA MET A 147 -28.66 -15.85 -29.61
C MET A 147 -29.59 -17.04 -29.86
N THR A 148 -29.56 -18.07 -29.02
CA THR A 148 -30.48 -19.21 -29.07
C THR A 148 -31.92 -18.82 -28.70
N GLU A 149 -32.08 -17.82 -27.83
CA GLU A 149 -33.38 -17.42 -27.26
C GLU A 149 -33.84 -16.03 -27.70
N PHE A 150 -32.92 -15.14 -28.08
CA PHE A 150 -33.24 -13.74 -28.37
C PHE A 150 -32.67 -13.25 -29.70
N SER A 151 -33.39 -12.31 -30.33
CA SER A 151 -32.94 -11.67 -31.57
C SER A 151 -31.66 -10.85 -31.37
N LEU A 152 -30.69 -11.04 -32.26
CA LEU A 152 -29.39 -10.33 -32.26
C LEU A 152 -29.55 -8.80 -32.18
N ALA A 153 -30.56 -8.23 -32.84
CA ALA A 153 -30.79 -6.79 -32.82
C ALA A 153 -31.14 -6.27 -31.41
N LEU A 154 -31.91 -7.04 -30.64
CA LEU A 154 -32.28 -6.69 -29.27
C LEU A 154 -31.06 -6.83 -28.33
N LEU A 155 -30.29 -7.92 -28.49
CA LEU A 155 -29.09 -8.17 -27.71
C LEU A 155 -28.02 -7.09 -27.90
N LEU A 156 -27.75 -6.69 -29.15
CA LEU A 156 -26.79 -5.63 -29.45
C LEU A 156 -27.23 -4.27 -28.89
N LYS A 157 -28.55 -3.97 -28.91
CA LYS A 157 -29.12 -2.74 -28.33
C LYS A 157 -29.01 -2.73 -26.81
N ALA A 158 -29.29 -3.85 -26.15
CA ALA A 158 -29.20 -3.97 -24.69
C ALA A 158 -27.76 -3.83 -24.17
N ILE A 159 -26.80 -4.46 -24.85
CA ILE A 159 -25.38 -4.50 -24.44
C ILE A 159 -24.60 -3.26 -24.93
N LYS A 160 -25.27 -2.39 -25.71
CA LYS A 160 -24.71 -1.21 -26.37
C LYS A 160 -23.44 -1.57 -27.16
N LEU A 161 -23.55 -2.57 -28.02
CA LEU A 161 -22.45 -3.04 -28.87
C LEU A 161 -22.79 -2.77 -30.35
N ALA A 162 -21.88 -2.14 -31.08
CA ALA A 162 -22.07 -1.92 -32.50
C ALA A 162 -22.00 -3.24 -33.28
N ARG A 163 -22.84 -3.37 -34.32
CA ARG A 163 -22.93 -4.59 -35.14
C ARG A 163 -21.61 -4.95 -35.82
N SER A 164 -20.85 -3.94 -36.28
CA SER A 164 -19.50 -4.12 -36.85
C SER A 164 -18.51 -4.68 -35.84
N THR A 165 -18.55 -4.19 -34.59
CA THR A 165 -17.72 -4.66 -33.49
C THR A 165 -18.04 -6.12 -33.13
N TYR A 166 -19.32 -6.50 -33.17
CA TYR A 166 -19.75 -7.88 -32.95
C TYR A 166 -19.10 -8.85 -33.95
N TYR A 167 -19.27 -8.63 -35.26
CA TYR A 167 -18.68 -9.50 -36.28
C TYR A 167 -17.14 -9.49 -36.29
N TYR A 168 -16.53 -8.35 -35.94
CA TYR A 168 -15.07 -8.26 -35.79
C TYR A 168 -14.52 -9.17 -34.68
N HIS A 169 -15.22 -9.24 -33.55
CA HIS A 169 -14.82 -10.10 -32.43
C HIS A 169 -15.22 -11.56 -32.65
N LEU A 170 -16.36 -11.82 -33.29
CA LEU A 170 -16.78 -13.18 -33.69
C LEU A 170 -15.68 -13.86 -34.52
N LYS A 171 -15.16 -13.17 -35.55
CA LYS A 171 -14.05 -13.67 -36.39
C LYS A 171 -12.72 -13.89 -35.64
N GLN A 172 -12.60 -13.34 -34.43
CA GLN A 172 -11.41 -13.54 -33.58
C GLN A 172 -11.59 -14.63 -32.54
N LEU A 173 -12.82 -15.03 -32.22
CA LEU A 173 -13.09 -16.17 -31.34
C LEU A 173 -12.67 -17.49 -32.00
N ASP A 174 -12.86 -17.62 -33.31
CA ASP A 174 -12.45 -18.81 -34.08
C ASP A 174 -10.92 -18.95 -34.21
N LYS A 175 -10.12 -17.96 -33.80
CA LYS A 175 -8.66 -18.01 -33.95
C LYS A 175 -8.02 -18.61 -32.69
N PRO A 176 -7.16 -19.64 -32.83
CA PRO A 176 -6.43 -20.20 -31.68
C PRO A 176 -5.55 -19.12 -31.01
N ASP A 177 -5.50 -19.12 -29.68
CA ASP A 177 -4.67 -18.18 -28.93
C ASP A 177 -3.19 -18.54 -29.11
N LYS A 178 -2.47 -17.71 -29.88
CA LYS A 178 -1.03 -17.86 -30.15
C LYS A 178 -0.15 -17.94 -28.91
N ASN A 179 -0.64 -17.56 -27.73
CA ASN A 179 0.11 -17.60 -26.47
C ASN A 179 -0.42 -18.68 -25.51
N GLN A 180 -1.26 -19.61 -25.96
CA GLN A 180 -1.84 -20.64 -25.11
C GLN A 180 -0.75 -21.51 -24.46
N GLU A 181 0.19 -22.01 -25.25
CA GLU A 181 1.34 -22.81 -24.79
C GLU A 181 2.21 -22.05 -23.76
N LEU A 182 2.49 -20.78 -24.04
CA LEU A 182 3.26 -19.94 -23.12
C LEU A 182 2.51 -19.72 -21.79
N LYS A 183 1.18 -19.57 -21.84
CA LYS A 183 0.36 -19.41 -20.63
C LYS A 183 0.32 -20.68 -19.81
N THR A 184 0.18 -21.85 -20.44
CA THR A 184 0.18 -23.14 -19.75
C THR A 184 1.52 -23.39 -19.07
N GLU A 185 2.63 -23.03 -19.72
CA GLU A 185 3.96 -23.15 -19.12
C GLU A 185 4.19 -22.17 -17.96
N ILE A 186 3.72 -20.92 -18.09
CA ILE A 186 3.78 -19.96 -16.97
C ILE A 186 2.98 -20.47 -15.77
N GLN A 187 1.82 -21.09 -16.02
CA GLN A 187 1.01 -21.70 -14.97
C GLN A 187 1.70 -22.90 -14.33
N SER A 188 2.33 -23.77 -15.12
CA SER A 188 3.06 -24.94 -14.60
C SER A 188 4.22 -24.51 -13.69
N ILE A 189 5.08 -23.59 -14.13
CA ILE A 189 6.18 -23.01 -13.33
C ILE A 189 5.65 -22.41 -12.02
N PHE A 190 4.55 -21.67 -12.10
CA PHE A 190 3.99 -21.03 -10.93
C PHE A 190 3.47 -22.03 -9.89
N ILE A 191 2.79 -23.09 -10.34
CA ILE A 191 2.28 -24.17 -9.48
C ILE A 191 3.44 -24.95 -8.86
N GLU A 192 4.44 -25.33 -9.67
CA GLU A 192 5.63 -26.06 -9.23
C GLU A 192 6.35 -25.36 -8.08
N HIS A 193 6.49 -24.03 -8.16
CA HIS A 193 7.14 -23.23 -7.12
C HIS A 193 6.17 -22.73 -6.04
N LYS A 194 4.97 -23.31 -5.92
CA LYS A 194 3.95 -22.97 -4.90
C LYS A 194 3.60 -21.48 -4.88
N GLY A 195 3.64 -20.82 -6.03
CA GLY A 195 3.38 -19.39 -6.18
C GLY A 195 4.46 -18.45 -5.63
N ASN A 196 5.62 -18.97 -5.21
CA ASN A 196 6.74 -18.14 -4.71
C ASN A 196 7.49 -17.42 -5.83
N TYR A 197 7.30 -17.86 -7.08
CA TYR A 197 7.98 -17.29 -8.24
C TYR A 197 7.15 -16.12 -8.78
N ALA A 198 7.69 -14.91 -8.62
CA ALA A 198 7.18 -13.71 -9.28
C ALA A 198 7.64 -13.63 -10.74
N TYR A 199 7.09 -12.69 -11.51
CA TYR A 199 7.31 -12.55 -12.97
C TYR A 199 8.78 -12.68 -13.41
N ARG A 200 9.72 -12.09 -12.65
CA ARG A 200 11.15 -12.11 -12.99
C ARG A 200 11.75 -13.51 -12.85
N ARG A 201 11.32 -14.27 -11.85
CA ARG A 201 11.77 -15.66 -11.63
C ARG A 201 11.13 -16.59 -12.65
N ILE A 202 9.84 -16.41 -12.94
CA ILE A 202 9.14 -17.14 -14.01
C ILE A 202 9.82 -16.91 -15.36
N TYR A 203 10.21 -15.67 -15.68
CA TYR A 203 10.91 -15.35 -16.92
C TYR A 203 12.27 -16.06 -17.04
N LEU A 204 13.05 -16.11 -15.96
CA LEU A 204 14.32 -16.83 -15.94
C LEU A 204 14.09 -18.33 -16.11
N GLU A 205 13.07 -18.87 -15.45
CA GLU A 205 12.73 -20.29 -15.54
C GLU A 205 12.24 -20.70 -16.93
N LEU A 206 11.44 -19.85 -17.58
CA LEU A 206 11.08 -20.02 -18.98
C LEU A 206 12.31 -20.05 -19.90
N ARG A 207 13.30 -19.20 -19.64
CA ARG A 207 14.55 -19.19 -20.39
C ARG A 207 15.37 -20.46 -20.14
N ASN A 208 15.38 -20.97 -18.92
CA ASN A 208 16.01 -22.25 -18.57
C ASN A 208 15.36 -23.43 -19.30
N ARG A 209 14.04 -23.38 -19.49
CA ARG A 209 13.25 -24.36 -20.28
C ARG A 209 13.35 -24.16 -21.80
N GLY A 210 14.20 -23.24 -22.27
CA GLY A 210 14.46 -23.02 -23.70
C GLY A 210 13.51 -22.06 -24.41
N TYR A 211 12.58 -21.40 -23.70
CA TYR A 211 11.67 -20.44 -24.31
C TYR A 211 12.35 -19.10 -24.60
N LEU A 212 12.43 -18.74 -25.89
CA LEU A 212 12.93 -17.42 -26.33
C LEU A 212 11.79 -16.39 -26.36
N VAL A 213 11.36 -15.97 -25.17
CA VAL A 213 10.24 -15.03 -24.99
C VAL A 213 10.78 -13.70 -24.45
N ASN A 214 10.16 -12.58 -24.81
CA ASN A 214 10.50 -11.29 -24.21
C ASN A 214 9.88 -11.17 -22.81
N HIS A 215 10.60 -10.63 -21.83
CA HIS A 215 10.08 -10.39 -20.46
C HIS A 215 8.75 -9.62 -20.41
N LYS A 216 8.42 -8.82 -21.43
CA LYS A 216 7.12 -8.14 -21.54
C LYS A 216 5.94 -9.10 -21.76
N ARG A 217 6.20 -10.27 -22.37
CA ARG A 217 5.19 -11.30 -22.70
C ARG A 217 4.93 -12.30 -21.55
N VAL A 218 5.77 -12.30 -20.51
CA VAL A 218 5.68 -13.18 -19.32
C VAL A 218 4.98 -12.48 -18.18
#